data_AF-A0A9X0BI86-F1
#
_entry.id   AF-A0A9X0BI86-F1
#
_cell.length_a   1.000
_cell.length_b   1.000
_cell.length_c   1.000
_cell.angle_alpha   90.00
_cell.angle_beta   90.00
_cell.angle_gamma   90.00
#
_symmetry.space_group_name_H-M   'P 1'
#
loop_
_entity.id
_entity.type
_entity.pdbx_description
1 polymer ?
#
loop_
_entity_poly.entity_id
_entity_poly.type
_entity_poly.pdbx_seq_one_letter_code
_entity_poly.pdbx_strand_id
1 'polypeptide(L)'
;MRKSTEYHKTPDLDHSLNQSLSLTFLEDRPNFENASKDQLRAHFQEWAQRAYYAENPRPFKEFNPDLATAPRYRYFILINEKSLQSLLYDTESGPRLKGLQNNGYINFVDGWWKSLREQYATSQDPDLREEIDEQLAHGYQSIEGCAEENTGWTMLHRLDISVDFYHYTSGFVEDVWPLYYQRPPGIALW
;
A
#
# COMPACT_ATOMS: atom_id res chain seq x y z
N MET A 1 18.98 5.95 48.89
CA MET A 1 17.59 6.42 48.67
C MET A 1 17.49 6.86 47.21
N ARG A 2 17.13 5.94 46.29
CA ARG A 2 16.97 6.25 44.85
C ARG A 2 15.54 6.75 44.64
N LYS A 3 15.38 7.99 44.16
CA LYS A 3 14.08 8.52 43.76
C LYS A 3 13.63 7.78 42.50
N SER A 4 12.46 7.15 42.60
CA SER A 4 11.73 6.55 41.50
C SER A 4 11.37 7.65 40.51
N THR A 5 11.82 7.53 39.26
CA THR A 5 11.31 8.36 38.17
C THR A 5 9.89 7.89 37.87
N GLU A 6 8.90 8.69 38.20
CA GLU A 6 7.52 8.46 37.79
C GLU A 6 7.46 8.50 36.25
N TYR A 7 7.15 7.36 35.65
CA TYR A 7 6.73 7.31 34.25
C TYR A 7 5.41 8.08 34.17
N HIS A 8 5.47 9.32 33.67
CA HIS A 8 4.26 9.99 33.22
C HIS A 8 3.64 9.12 32.14
N LYS A 9 2.45 8.59 32.41
CA LYS A 9 1.59 7.97 31.40
C LYS A 9 1.45 9.00 30.28
N THR A 10 2.15 8.78 29.18
CA THR A 10 1.78 9.37 27.90
C THR A 10 0.28 9.07 27.74
N PRO A 11 -0.57 10.09 27.54
CA PRO A 11 -1.94 9.82 27.14
C PRO A 11 -1.89 8.89 25.92
N ASP A 12 -2.92 8.08 25.75
CA ASP A 12 -3.08 7.11 24.66
C ASP A 12 -3.11 7.86 23.30
N LEU A 13 -1.92 8.29 22.87
CA LEU A 13 -1.68 9.12 21.71
C LEU A 13 -2.17 8.37 20.48
N ASP A 14 -1.91 7.07 20.41
CA ASP A 14 -2.38 6.17 19.36
C ASP A 14 -3.91 6.19 19.25
N HIS A 15 -4.63 6.10 20.37
CA HIS A 15 -6.09 6.16 20.32
C HIS A 15 -6.61 7.52 19.82
N SER A 16 -6.01 8.63 20.26
CA SER A 16 -6.40 9.99 19.80
C SER A 16 -6.02 10.28 18.35
N LEU A 17 -4.87 9.78 17.89
CA LEU A 17 -4.37 9.95 16.54
C LEU A 17 -5.19 9.12 15.56
N ASN A 18 -5.55 7.88 15.92
CA ASN A 18 -6.44 7.04 15.12
C ASN A 18 -7.85 7.63 14.99
N GLN A 19 -8.35 8.35 16.00
CA GLN A 19 -9.60 9.11 15.90
C GLN A 19 -9.52 10.33 14.96
N SER A 20 -8.31 10.86 14.72
CA SER A 20 -8.07 11.97 13.79
C SER A 20 -7.86 11.53 12.34
N LEU A 21 -7.71 10.22 12.10
CA LEU A 21 -7.51 9.66 10.76
C LEU A 21 -8.83 9.70 9.97
N SER A 22 -9.03 10.77 9.19
CA SER A 22 -10.16 10.86 8.26
C SER A 22 -9.86 10.14 6.96
N LEU A 23 -10.20 8.85 6.88
CA LEU A 23 -10.12 8.08 5.64
C LEU A 23 -11.13 8.59 4.60
N THR A 24 -10.70 8.72 3.35
CA THR A 24 -11.59 9.01 2.23
C THR A 24 -12.10 7.71 1.65
N PHE A 25 -13.39 7.44 1.80
CA PHE A 25 -14.06 6.30 1.19
C PHE A 25 -14.61 6.69 -0.17
N LEU A 26 -14.22 5.94 -1.21
CA LEU A 26 -14.77 6.09 -2.55
C LEU A 26 -15.70 4.91 -2.82
N GLU A 27 -17.00 5.17 -2.82
CA GLU A 27 -18.02 4.18 -3.17
C GLU A 27 -18.60 4.52 -4.54
N ASP A 28 -18.07 3.90 -5.59
CA ASP A 28 -18.56 4.02 -6.96
C ASP A 28 -18.86 2.63 -7.52
N ARG A 29 -19.95 2.03 -7.01
CA ARG A 29 -20.32 0.65 -7.32
C ARG A 29 -20.39 0.37 -8.83
N PRO A 30 -21.01 1.20 -9.68
CA PRO A 30 -21.05 0.96 -11.12
C PRO A 30 -19.67 0.83 -11.77
N ASN A 31 -18.67 1.57 -11.27
CA ASN A 31 -17.33 1.58 -11.83
C ASN A 31 -16.37 0.59 -11.15
N PHE A 32 -16.64 0.19 -9.91
CA PHE A 32 -15.72 -0.64 -9.11
C PHE A 32 -16.15 -2.10 -9.00
N GLU A 33 -17.41 -2.44 -9.21
CA GLU A 33 -17.89 -3.82 -9.16
C GLU A 33 -17.21 -4.65 -10.27
N ASN A 34 -16.46 -5.69 -9.88
CA ASN A 34 -15.66 -6.53 -10.78
C ASN A 34 -14.55 -5.82 -11.56
N ALA A 35 -14.17 -4.60 -11.17
CA ALA A 35 -13.05 -3.89 -11.79
C ALA A 35 -11.72 -4.63 -11.52
N SER A 36 -10.86 -4.72 -12.53
CA SER A 36 -9.48 -5.15 -12.35
C SER A 36 -8.70 -4.11 -11.57
N LYS A 37 -7.59 -4.51 -10.95
CA LYS A 37 -6.70 -3.55 -10.27
C LYS A 37 -6.17 -2.48 -11.21
N ASP A 38 -5.97 -2.79 -12.49
CA ASP A 38 -5.54 -1.80 -13.48
C ASP A 38 -6.63 -0.76 -13.77
N GLN A 39 -7.89 -1.19 -13.83
CA GLN A 39 -9.02 -0.25 -13.94
C GLN A 39 -9.13 0.63 -12.69
N LEU A 40 -8.97 0.04 -11.50
CA LEU A 40 -8.97 0.79 -10.24
C LEU A 40 -7.79 1.77 -10.14
N ARG A 41 -6.60 1.38 -10.63
CA ARG A 41 -5.44 2.28 -10.73
C ARG A 41 -5.75 3.48 -11.61
N ALA A 42 -6.34 3.28 -12.78
CA ALA A 42 -6.71 4.40 -13.67
C ALA A 42 -7.67 5.39 -12.97
N HIS A 43 -8.73 4.88 -12.33
CA HIS A 43 -9.64 5.73 -11.55
C HIS A 43 -8.96 6.44 -10.38
N PHE A 44 -8.08 5.74 -9.67
CA PHE A 44 -7.33 6.30 -8.56
C PHE A 44 -6.38 7.41 -9.03
N GLN A 45 -5.68 7.23 -10.14
CA GLN A 45 -4.76 8.23 -10.71
C GLN A 45 -5.49 9.53 -11.07
N GLU A 46 -6.68 9.43 -11.69
CA GLU A 46 -7.55 10.58 -11.97
C GLU A 46 -8.00 11.29 -10.68
N TRP A 47 -8.45 10.51 -9.68
CA TRP A 47 -8.83 11.06 -8.38
C TRP A 47 -7.65 11.75 -7.68
N ALA A 48 -6.48 11.10 -7.65
CA ALA A 48 -5.30 11.57 -6.92
C ALA A 48 -4.81 12.91 -7.48
N GLN A 49 -4.74 13.05 -8.81
CA GLN A 49 -4.39 14.31 -9.45
C GLN A 49 -5.39 15.42 -9.10
N ARG A 50 -6.70 15.15 -9.22
CA ARG A 50 -7.74 16.13 -8.91
C ARG A 50 -7.73 16.52 -7.43
N ALA A 51 -7.60 15.55 -6.53
CA ALA A 51 -7.55 15.75 -5.10
C ALA A 51 -6.32 16.57 -4.69
N TYR A 52 -5.15 16.25 -5.25
CA TYR A 52 -3.91 16.98 -4.97
C TYR A 52 -4.06 18.49 -5.22
N TYR A 53 -4.56 18.89 -6.39
CA TYR A 53 -4.73 20.31 -6.71
C TYR A 53 -5.86 20.98 -5.93
N ALA A 54 -6.93 20.26 -5.60
CA ALA A 54 -8.01 20.78 -4.78
C ALA A 54 -7.59 21.02 -3.32
N GLU A 55 -6.79 20.10 -2.76
CA GLU A 55 -6.31 20.14 -1.38
C GLU A 55 -5.07 21.04 -1.20
N ASN A 56 -4.34 21.33 -2.28
CA ASN A 56 -3.16 22.19 -2.29
C ASN A 56 -3.36 23.37 -3.26
N PRO A 57 -4.07 24.44 -2.87
CA PRO A 57 -4.34 25.59 -3.76
C PRO A 57 -3.09 26.34 -4.23
N ARG A 58 -1.94 26.11 -3.60
CA ARG A 58 -0.63 26.68 -3.94
C ARG A 58 0.42 25.57 -3.92
N PRO A 59 0.39 24.66 -4.91
CA PRO A 59 1.31 23.53 -4.91
C PRO A 59 2.75 24.03 -5.13
N PHE A 60 3.68 23.59 -4.29
CA PHE A 60 5.09 23.96 -4.43
C PHE A 60 5.74 23.32 -5.68
N LYS A 61 5.24 22.16 -6.10
CA LYS A 61 5.63 21.43 -7.31
C LYS A 61 4.39 20.85 -7.98
N GLU A 62 4.50 20.61 -9.28
CA GLU A 62 3.50 19.83 -10.00
C GLU A 62 3.34 18.44 -9.39
N PHE A 63 2.15 17.86 -9.57
CA PHE A 63 1.89 16.51 -9.12
C PHE A 63 2.86 15.54 -9.82
N ASN A 64 3.71 14.88 -9.05
CA ASN A 64 4.62 13.87 -9.56
C ASN A 64 4.60 12.66 -8.60
N PRO A 65 3.99 11.53 -9.00
CA PRO A 65 3.86 10.36 -8.14
C PRO A 65 5.18 9.62 -7.89
N ASP A 66 6.20 9.87 -8.70
CA ASP A 66 7.55 9.29 -8.58
C ASP A 66 8.45 10.08 -7.61
N LEU A 67 8.06 11.32 -7.29
CA LEU A 67 8.66 12.11 -6.23
C LEU A 67 7.85 11.94 -4.95
N ALA A 68 8.50 12.17 -3.80
CA ALA A 68 7.95 12.07 -2.44
C ALA A 68 6.63 12.85 -2.26
N THR A 69 5.57 12.30 -2.81
CA THR A 69 4.18 12.71 -2.68
C THR A 69 3.63 12.01 -1.47
N ALA A 70 2.68 12.67 -0.80
CA ALA A 70 2.03 12.06 0.35
C ALA A 70 1.46 10.68 -0.08
N PRO A 71 1.66 9.61 0.72
CA PRO A 71 1.20 8.24 0.44
C PRO A 71 -0.24 8.17 -0.03
N ARG A 72 -1.09 9.06 0.47
CA ARG A 72 -2.50 9.23 0.06
C ARG A 72 -2.70 9.37 -1.45
N TYR A 73 -1.76 9.95 -2.19
CA TYR A 73 -1.85 10.14 -3.64
C TYR A 73 -1.09 9.09 -4.45
N ARG A 74 -0.36 8.20 -3.76
CA ARG A 74 0.39 7.11 -4.39
C ARG A 74 -0.29 5.76 -4.21
N TYR A 75 -0.79 5.49 -3.01
CA TYR A 75 -1.34 4.20 -2.63
C TYR A 75 -2.82 4.30 -2.30
N PHE A 76 -3.55 3.21 -2.54
CA PHE A 76 -4.92 3.05 -2.06
C PHE A 76 -5.14 1.70 -1.40
N ILE A 77 -6.15 1.66 -0.54
CA ILE A 77 -6.60 0.44 0.13
C ILE A 77 -7.80 -0.09 -0.63
N LEU A 78 -7.71 -1.35 -1.07
CA LEU A 78 -8.80 -2.08 -1.71
C LEU A 78 -9.36 -3.12 -0.75
N ILE A 79 -10.61 -2.93 -0.36
CA ILE A 79 -11.39 -3.88 0.43
C ILE A 79 -12.34 -4.61 -0.52
N ASN A 80 -12.04 -5.88 -0.81
CA ASN A 80 -12.93 -6.76 -1.57
C ASN A 80 -13.63 -7.76 -0.63
N GLU A 81 -14.50 -8.59 -1.19
CA GLU A 81 -15.24 -9.60 -0.43
C GLU A 81 -14.31 -10.51 0.38
N LYS A 82 -13.18 -10.95 -0.19
CA LYS A 82 -12.22 -11.83 0.51
C LYS A 82 -11.54 -11.14 1.68
N SER A 83 -11.13 -9.89 1.51
CA SER A 83 -10.60 -9.06 2.60
C SER A 83 -11.63 -8.88 3.70
N LEU A 84 -12.89 -8.58 3.35
CA LEU A 84 -13.97 -8.44 4.33
C LEU A 84 -14.23 -9.75 5.08
N GLN A 85 -14.30 -10.88 4.37
CA GLN A 85 -14.46 -12.20 4.98
C GLN A 85 -13.29 -12.52 5.93
N SER A 86 -12.05 -12.16 5.55
CA SER A 86 -10.87 -12.38 6.40
C SER A 86 -10.89 -11.59 7.71
N LEU A 87 -11.57 -10.44 7.74
CA LEU A 87 -11.72 -9.62 8.94
C LEU A 87 -12.81 -10.18 9.88
N LEU A 88 -13.83 -10.81 9.30
CA LEU A 88 -14.99 -11.35 10.01
C LEU A 88 -14.78 -12.76 10.55
N TYR A 89 -13.97 -13.56 9.86
CA TYR A 89 -13.75 -14.97 10.18
C TYR A 89 -12.27 -15.24 10.43
N ASP A 90 -11.96 -16.06 11.44
CA ASP A 90 -10.59 -16.51 11.67
C ASP A 90 -10.13 -17.37 10.50
N THR A 91 -9.19 -16.83 9.72
CA THR A 91 -8.47 -17.56 8.68
C THR A 91 -7.24 -18.25 9.26
N GLU A 92 -6.77 -19.35 8.67
CA GLU A 92 -5.57 -20.03 9.15
C GLU A 92 -4.36 -19.09 9.14
N SER A 93 -3.70 -18.91 10.29
CA SER A 93 -2.51 -18.06 10.41
C SER A 93 -1.33 -18.71 9.70
N GLY A 94 -0.70 -17.99 8.76
CA GLY A 94 0.64 -18.34 8.31
C GLY A 94 1.66 -18.27 9.46
N PRO A 95 2.88 -18.85 9.30
CA PRO A 95 3.89 -18.90 10.37
C PRO A 95 4.25 -17.54 10.97
N ARG A 96 4.20 -16.47 10.15
CA ARG A 96 4.47 -15.08 10.57
C ARG A 96 3.37 -14.47 11.44
N LEU A 97 2.14 -14.98 11.32
CA LEU A 97 0.95 -14.47 12.01
C LEU A 97 0.60 -15.30 13.26
N LYS A 98 1.41 -16.30 13.59
CA LYS A 98 1.15 -17.24 14.68
C LYS A 98 1.16 -16.52 16.03
N GLY A 99 0.01 -16.42 16.67
CA GLY A 99 -0.18 -15.77 17.97
C GLY A 99 -0.84 -14.39 17.91
N LEU A 100 -1.04 -13.84 16.72
CA LEU A 100 -1.88 -12.67 16.52
C LEU A 100 -3.36 -13.08 16.51
N GLN A 101 -4.21 -12.32 17.21
CA GLN A 101 -5.65 -12.56 17.25
C GLN A 101 -6.27 -11.99 15.96
N ASN A 102 -6.95 -12.85 15.19
CA ASN A 102 -7.60 -12.55 13.91
C ASN A 102 -6.58 -12.13 12.82
N ASN A 103 -6.54 -12.81 11.67
CA ASN A 103 -5.55 -12.58 10.59
C ASN A 103 -6.11 -11.76 9.42
N GLY A 104 -7.16 -10.98 9.69
CA GLY A 104 -7.77 -10.18 8.64
C GLY A 104 -6.76 -9.27 7.95
N TYR A 105 -6.91 -9.17 6.64
CA TYR A 105 -6.03 -8.41 5.77
C TYR A 105 -6.82 -7.48 4.87
N ILE A 106 -6.15 -6.46 4.39
CA ILE A 106 -6.61 -5.58 3.34
C ILE A 106 -5.65 -5.67 2.15
N ASN A 107 -6.09 -5.26 0.96
CA ASN A 107 -5.18 -5.16 -0.17
C ASN A 107 -4.64 -3.74 -0.23
N PHE A 108 -3.32 -3.58 -0.11
CA PHE A 108 -2.63 -2.32 -0.29
C PHE A 108 -2.05 -2.26 -1.70
N VAL A 109 -2.42 -1.24 -2.46
CA VAL A 109 -2.16 -1.17 -3.90
C VAL A 109 -1.33 0.07 -4.19
N ASP A 110 -0.26 -0.11 -4.97
CA ASP A 110 0.44 1.00 -5.60
C ASP A 110 -0.35 1.44 -6.84
N GLY A 111 -0.86 2.67 -6.76
CA GLY A 111 -1.64 3.33 -7.79
C GLY A 111 -0.85 3.65 -9.06
N TRP A 112 0.48 3.72 -8.95
CA TRP A 112 1.40 4.10 -10.03
C TRP A 112 2.37 2.99 -10.41
N TRP A 113 2.19 1.79 -9.86
CA TRP A 113 2.99 0.63 -10.25
C TRP A 113 2.87 0.34 -11.73
N LYS A 114 4.01 0.03 -12.33
CA LYS A 114 4.16 -0.44 -13.71
C LYS A 114 4.82 -1.79 -13.69
N SER A 115 4.31 -2.71 -14.49
CA SER A 115 4.94 -4.00 -14.70
C SER A 115 6.36 -3.83 -15.26
N LEU A 116 7.24 -4.80 -14.97
CA LEU A 116 8.57 -4.87 -15.56
C LEU A 116 8.50 -4.82 -17.09
N ARG A 117 7.47 -5.44 -17.69
CA ARG A 117 7.24 -5.37 -19.15
C ARG A 117 6.96 -3.96 -19.65
N GLU A 118 6.15 -3.18 -18.94
CA GLU A 118 5.88 -1.78 -19.29
C GLU A 118 7.12 -0.90 -19.08
N GLN A 119 7.87 -1.14 -18.00
CA GLN A 119 9.15 -0.46 -17.75
C GLN A 119 10.15 -0.76 -18.86
N TYR A 120 10.28 -2.02 -19.28
CA TYR A 120 11.14 -2.43 -20.39
C TYR A 120 10.77 -1.73 -21.70
N ALA A 121 9.47 -1.68 -22.03
CA ALA A 121 8.98 -1.06 -23.26
C ALA A 121 9.25 0.45 -23.32
N THR A 122 9.32 1.11 -22.15
CA THR A 122 9.50 2.56 -22.04
C THR A 122 10.95 2.98 -21.75
N SER A 123 11.78 2.09 -21.20
CA SER A 123 13.18 2.35 -20.88
C SER A 123 14.04 2.49 -22.13
N GLN A 124 14.93 3.49 -22.14
CA GLN A 124 16.04 3.62 -23.10
C GLN A 124 17.39 3.24 -22.49
N ASP A 125 17.41 2.91 -21.20
CA ASP A 125 18.61 2.56 -20.46
C ASP A 125 18.93 1.07 -20.66
N PRO A 126 20.08 0.73 -21.26
CA PRO A 126 20.46 -0.66 -21.49
C PRO A 126 20.72 -1.43 -20.18
N ASP A 127 21.27 -0.79 -19.16
CA ASP A 127 21.59 -1.45 -17.89
C ASP A 127 20.30 -1.84 -17.17
N LEU A 128 19.32 -0.92 -17.13
CA LEU A 128 17.99 -1.21 -16.58
C LEU A 128 17.26 -2.32 -17.35
N ARG A 129 17.43 -2.40 -18.67
CA ARG A 129 16.82 -3.47 -19.48
C ARG A 129 17.41 -4.84 -19.16
N GLU A 130 18.72 -4.92 -18.94
CA GLU A 130 19.40 -6.15 -18.51
C GLU A 130 18.89 -6.61 -17.13
N GLU A 131 18.81 -5.69 -16.16
CA GLU A 131 18.24 -5.98 -14.84
C GLU A 131 16.78 -6.48 -14.91
N ILE A 132 15.97 -5.90 -15.79
CA ILE A 132 14.59 -6.35 -16.01
C ILE A 132 14.55 -7.75 -16.64
N ASP A 133 15.41 -8.03 -17.62
CA ASP A 133 15.45 -9.34 -18.29
C ASP A 133 15.84 -10.46 -17.31
N GLU A 134 16.79 -10.21 -16.41
CA GLU A 134 17.14 -11.13 -15.32
C GLU A 134 15.94 -11.40 -14.41
N GLN A 135 15.20 -10.36 -14.01
CA GLN A 135 14.02 -10.51 -13.15
C GLN A 135 12.88 -11.28 -13.83
N LEU A 136 12.63 -11.01 -15.12
CA LEU A 136 11.60 -11.70 -15.91
C LEU A 136 11.92 -13.19 -16.10
N ALA A 137 13.20 -13.58 -16.04
CA ALA A 137 13.62 -14.98 -16.18
C ALA A 137 13.21 -15.88 -15.00
N HIS A 138 12.99 -15.32 -13.80
CA HIS A 138 12.60 -16.11 -12.62
C HIS A 138 11.23 -16.80 -12.75
N GLY A 139 10.31 -16.22 -13.55
CA GLY A 139 9.03 -16.85 -13.92
C GLY A 139 8.14 -17.25 -12.73
N TYR A 140 7.58 -16.27 -12.01
CA TYR A 140 6.70 -16.54 -10.86
C TYR A 140 5.32 -17.08 -11.28
N GLN A 141 4.65 -17.79 -10.36
CA GLN A 141 3.26 -18.21 -10.57
C GLN A 141 2.37 -16.99 -10.83
N SER A 142 1.61 -17.02 -11.92
CA SER A 142 0.73 -15.90 -12.27
C SER A 142 -0.32 -15.61 -11.20
N ILE A 143 -0.41 -14.34 -10.80
CA ILE A 143 -1.43 -13.80 -9.91
C ILE A 143 -2.17 -12.72 -10.69
N GLU A 144 -3.46 -12.96 -10.97
CA GLU A 144 -4.30 -12.03 -11.72
C GLU A 144 -3.69 -11.61 -13.07
N GLY A 145 -2.97 -12.53 -13.73
CA GLY A 145 -2.30 -12.27 -15.01
C GLY A 145 -0.86 -11.75 -14.87
N CYS A 146 -0.40 -11.38 -13.68
CA CYS A 146 0.97 -10.93 -13.44
C CYS A 146 1.87 -12.10 -12.99
N ALA A 147 2.93 -12.39 -13.76
CA ALA A 147 3.93 -13.43 -13.46
C ALA A 147 5.24 -12.85 -12.93
N GLU A 148 5.23 -11.59 -12.49
CA GLU A 148 6.39 -10.90 -11.93
C GLU A 148 6.45 -11.12 -10.42
N GLU A 149 7.61 -10.81 -9.83
CA GLU A 149 7.77 -10.85 -8.38
C GLU A 149 6.88 -9.82 -7.71
N ASN A 150 7.00 -8.55 -8.16
CA ASN A 150 6.21 -7.42 -7.73
C ASN A 150 4.94 -7.32 -8.59
N THR A 151 3.77 -7.48 -7.96
CA THR A 151 2.46 -7.39 -8.64
C THR A 151 1.80 -6.01 -8.51
N GLY A 152 2.49 -5.07 -7.85
CA GLY A 152 2.00 -3.73 -7.55
C GLY A 152 0.89 -3.69 -6.49
N TRP A 153 0.69 -4.78 -5.75
CA TRP A 153 -0.17 -4.84 -4.58
C TRP A 153 0.32 -5.91 -3.59
N THR A 154 0.01 -5.72 -2.31
CA THR A 154 0.34 -6.64 -1.22
C THR A 154 -0.87 -6.80 -0.29
N MET A 155 -0.92 -7.89 0.45
CA MET A 155 -1.90 -8.07 1.53
C MET A 155 -1.28 -7.52 2.81
N LEU A 156 -1.82 -6.42 3.35
CA LEU A 156 -1.39 -5.87 4.64
C LEU A 156 -2.27 -6.41 5.76
N HIS A 157 -1.64 -6.75 6.88
CA HIS A 157 -2.38 -7.10 8.08
C HIS A 157 -3.22 -5.91 8.57
N ARG A 158 -4.41 -6.17 9.13
CA ARG A 158 -5.36 -5.10 9.51
C ARG A 158 -4.82 -4.09 10.54
N LEU A 159 -3.78 -4.44 11.28
CA LEU A 159 -3.18 -3.54 12.27
C LEU A 159 -2.30 -2.47 11.62
N ASP A 160 -1.90 -2.66 10.36
CA ASP A 160 -0.92 -1.84 9.66
C ASP A 160 -1.55 -0.65 8.91
N ILE A 161 -2.80 -0.27 9.22
CA ILE A 161 -3.45 0.95 8.69
C ILE A 161 -3.54 2.07 9.73
N SER A 162 -2.61 2.07 10.69
CA SER A 162 -2.55 3.07 11.75
C SER A 162 -1.98 4.41 11.28
N VAL A 163 -2.06 5.43 12.14
CA VAL A 163 -1.36 6.70 11.92
C VAL A 163 0.15 6.51 11.74
N ASP A 164 0.76 5.55 12.44
CA ASP A 164 2.18 5.27 12.30
C ASP A 164 2.51 4.81 10.88
N PHE A 165 1.73 3.88 10.32
CA PHE A 165 1.91 3.44 8.93
C PHE A 165 1.91 4.63 7.95
N TYR A 166 0.94 5.55 8.09
CA TYR A 166 0.89 6.75 7.27
C TYR A 166 2.07 7.71 7.54
N HIS A 167 2.54 7.81 8.78
CA HIS A 167 3.71 8.62 9.12
C HIS A 167 4.99 8.07 8.46
N TYR A 168 5.24 6.77 8.58
CA TYR A 168 6.41 6.11 8.00
C TYR A 168 6.40 6.14 6.47
N THR A 169 5.24 5.94 5.86
CA THR A 169 5.10 6.05 4.40
C THR A 169 5.26 7.49 3.90
N SER A 170 4.95 8.51 4.72
CA SER A 170 5.05 9.94 4.35
C SER A 170 6.45 10.54 4.48
N GLY A 171 7.37 9.86 5.16
CA GLY A 171 8.45 10.52 5.88
C GLY A 171 9.81 10.61 5.21
N PHE A 172 10.46 9.49 4.85
CA PHE A 172 11.92 9.49 5.02
C PHE A 172 12.79 8.63 4.08
N VAL A 173 12.26 7.99 3.03
CA VAL A 173 13.12 7.14 2.20
C VAL A 173 12.68 7.10 0.74
N GLU A 174 13.66 6.81 -0.11
CA GLU A 174 13.48 6.14 -1.42
C GLU A 174 12.42 5.04 -1.29
N ASP A 175 11.71 4.76 -2.39
CA ASP A 175 10.56 3.85 -2.50
C ASP A 175 10.35 2.93 -1.29
N VAL A 176 9.36 3.23 -0.45
CA VAL A 176 9.08 2.46 0.77
C VAL A 176 8.42 1.11 0.47
N TRP A 177 7.99 0.90 -0.78
CA TRP A 177 7.32 -0.31 -1.23
C TRP A 177 8.06 -1.62 -0.87
N PRO A 178 9.38 -1.76 -1.05
CA PRO A 178 10.10 -2.99 -0.73
C PRO A 178 10.06 -3.38 0.75
N LEU A 179 9.83 -2.42 1.65
CA LEU A 179 9.70 -2.69 3.09
C LEU A 179 8.36 -3.35 3.43
N TYR A 180 7.31 -3.04 2.68
CA TYR A 180 5.94 -3.53 2.92
C TYR A 180 5.52 -4.63 1.94
N TYR A 181 6.32 -4.88 0.90
CA TYR A 181 5.96 -5.83 -0.13
C TYR A 181 6.19 -7.26 0.33
N GLN A 182 5.10 -8.02 0.39
CA GLN A 182 5.14 -9.46 0.40
C GLN A 182 4.27 -9.95 -0.74
N ARG A 183 4.85 -10.76 -1.63
CA ARG A 183 4.13 -11.29 -2.79
C ARG A 183 2.87 -12.04 -2.32
N PRO A 184 1.66 -11.66 -2.79
CA PRO A 184 0.44 -12.40 -2.46
C PRO A 184 0.56 -13.89 -2.82
N PRO A 185 -0.11 -14.81 -2.12
CA PRO A 185 -1.03 -14.60 -1.00
C PRO A 185 -0.33 -14.39 0.36
N GLY A 186 0.96 -14.07 0.38
CA GLY A 186 1.64 -13.71 1.62
C GLY A 186 1.10 -12.40 2.22
N ILE A 187 0.86 -12.40 3.53
CA ILE A 187 0.43 -11.22 4.29
C ILE A 187 1.66 -10.58 4.91
N ALA A 188 1.90 -9.31 4.58
CA ALA A 188 2.92 -8.48 5.19
C ALA A 188 2.45 -8.00 6.58
N LEU A 189 3.42 -7.93 7.49
CA LEU A 189 3.30 -7.39 8.84
C LEU A 189 4.34 -6.30 9.00
N TRP A 190 3.96 -5.20 9.63
CA TRP A 190 4.85 -4.12 10.00
C TRP A 190 5.14 -4.10 11.51
#